data_AF-A0A9X7V5T4-F1
#
_entry.id   AF-A0A9X7V5T4-F1
#
_cell.length_a   1.000
_cell.length_b   1.000
_cell.length_c   1.000
_cell.angle_alpha   90.00
_cell.angle_beta   90.00
_cell.angle_gamma   90.00
#
_symmetry.space_group_name_H-M   'P 1'
#
loop_
_entity.id
_entity.type
_entity.pdbx_description
1 polymer ?
#
loop_
_entity_poly.entity_id
_entity_poly.type
_entity_poly.pdbx_seq_one_letter_code
_entity_poly.pdbx_strand_id
1 'polypeptide(L)' 'MPTTQEILTEHCGILMTYEQLGKIMHRSPEALRITLSDNRTDWARSINAAKLKWGRRVLFRTADIAKLIDQGLND' A
#
# COMPACT_ATOMS: atom_id res chain seq x y z
N MET A 1 5.02 -9.97 -20.25
CA MET A 1 4.99 -8.69 -19.51
C MET A 1 4.81 -9.05 -18.05
N PRO A 2 5.67 -8.61 -17.13
CA PRO A 2 5.51 -8.91 -15.71
C PRO A 2 4.22 -8.26 -15.18
N THR A 3 3.55 -8.96 -14.28
CA THR A 3 2.35 -8.47 -13.58
C THR A 3 2.73 -7.39 -12.57
N THR A 4 1.77 -6.52 -12.20
CA THR A 4 1.96 -5.49 -11.17
C THR A 4 2.48 -6.09 -9.87
N GLN A 5 1.97 -7.26 -9.47
CA GLN A 5 2.44 -7.97 -8.28
C GLN A 5 3.92 -8.39 -8.38
N GLU A 6 4.35 -8.93 -9.52
CA GLU A 6 5.75 -9.34 -9.72
C GLU A 6 6.69 -8.15 -9.61
N ILE A 7 6.36 -7.04 -10.27
CA ILE A 7 7.15 -5.79 -10.22
C ILE A 7 7.25 -5.28 -8.78
N LEU A 8 6.13 -5.19 -8.06
CA LEU A 8 6.14 -4.69 -6.69
C LEU A 8 6.87 -5.64 -5.74
N THR A 9 6.78 -6.95 -5.96
CA THR A 9 7.46 -7.96 -5.14
C THR A 9 8.97 -7.91 -5.35
N GLU A 10 9.44 -7.68 -6.58
CA GLU A 10 10.86 -7.50 -6.89
C GLU A 10 11.45 -6.28 -6.16
N HIS A 11 10.72 -5.15 -6.15
CA HIS A 11 11.20 -3.91 -5.53
C HIS A 11 10.98 -3.82 -4.02
N CYS A 12 9.91 -4.44 -3.49
CA CYS A 12 9.49 -4.26 -2.10
C CYS A 12 9.52 -5.54 -1.26
N GLY A 13 9.64 -6.71 -1.89
CA GLY A 13 9.41 -8.00 -1.25
C GLY A 13 7.92 -8.29 -1.04
N ILE A 14 7.62 -9.36 -0.30
CA ILE A 14 6.25 -9.82 0.00
C ILE A 14 5.45 -8.85 0.88
N LEU A 15 6.15 -8.00 1.64
CA LEU A 15 5.60 -7.00 2.54
C LEU A 15 6.29 -5.68 2.29
N MET A 16 5.52 -4.61 2.11
CA MET A 16 6.06 -3.28 1.92
C MET A 16 5.80 -2.38 3.13
N THR A 17 6.71 -1.42 3.34
CA THR A 17 6.62 -0.39 4.37
C THR A 17 5.80 0.81 3.89
N TYR A 18 5.46 1.72 4.81
CA TYR A 18 4.91 3.03 4.47
C TYR A 18 5.77 3.83 3.48
N GLU A 19 7.10 3.72 3.55
CA GLU A 19 8.00 4.44 2.65
C GLU A 19 7.93 3.91 1.23
N GLN A 20 7.91 2.59 1.08
CA GLN A 20 7.75 1.93 -0.22
C GLN A 20 6.36 2.19 -0.80
N LEU A 21 5.31 2.09 0.02
CA LEU A 21 3.95 2.41 -0.42
C LEU A 21 3.83 3.87 -0.87
N GLY A 22 4.42 4.82 -0.12
CA GLY A 22 4.47 6.22 -0.52
C GLY A 22 5.15 6.45 -1.88
N LYS A 23 6.28 5.75 -2.13
CA LYS A 23 6.97 5.80 -3.44
C LYS A 23 6.08 5.31 -4.58
N ILE A 24 5.37 4.19 -4.39
CA ILE A 24 4.47 3.60 -5.40
C ILE A 24 3.29 4.54 -5.68
N MET A 25 2.74 5.17 -4.65
CA MET A 25 1.56 6.03 -4.77
C MET A 25 1.92 7.50 -5.04
N HIS A 26 3.21 7.81 -5.26
CA HIS A 26 3.73 9.17 -5.44
C HIS A 26 3.30 10.15 -4.33
N ARG A 27 3.17 9.66 -3.09
CA ARG A 27 2.80 10.45 -1.90
C ARG A 27 3.87 10.39 -0.83
N SER A 28 3.98 11.45 -0.02
CA SER A 28 4.88 11.41 1.14
C SER A 28 4.38 10.38 2.16
N PRO A 29 5.28 9.65 2.84
CA PRO A 29 4.89 8.65 3.85
C PRO A 29 4.08 9.26 5.00
N GLU A 30 4.36 10.52 5.36
CA GLU A 30 3.63 11.25 6.40
C GLU A 30 2.20 11.60 5.97
N ALA A 31 2.01 12.14 4.77
CA ALA A 31 0.67 12.39 4.24
C ALA A 31 -0.13 11.08 4.15
N LEU A 32 0.52 10.02 3.68
CA LEU A 32 -0.07 8.69 3.60
C LEU A 32 -0.51 8.18 4.99
N ARG A 33 0.31 8.37 6.03
CA ARG A 33 -0.08 8.01 7.41
C ARG A 33 -1.31 8.77 7.87
N ILE A 34 -1.39 10.07 7.61
CA ILE A 34 -2.53 10.90 8.00
C ILE A 34 -3.80 10.40 7.28
N THR A 35 -3.76 10.29 5.96
CA THR A 35 -4.91 9.84 5.15
C THR A 35 -5.38 8.44 5.57
N LEU A 36 -4.46 7.50 5.75
CA LEU A 36 -4.80 6.14 6.19
C LEU A 36 -5.28 6.08 7.64
N SER A 37 -4.87 7.02 8.50
CA SER A 37 -5.38 7.09 9.87
C SER A 37 -6.77 7.69 9.94
N ASP A 38 -7.05 8.67 9.10
CA ASP A 38 -8.33 9.36 9.02
C ASP A 38 -9.43 8.48 8.39
N ASN A 39 -9.05 7.55 7.50
CA ASN A 39 -9.89 6.44 7.02
C ASN A 39 -11.26 6.87 6.41
N ARG A 40 -11.36 8.10 5.91
CA ARG A 40 -12.60 8.65 5.34
C ARG A 40 -12.91 8.17 3.93
N THR A 41 -11.89 7.87 3.11
CA THR A 41 -12.07 7.47 1.71
C THR A 41 -12.11 5.96 1.55
N ASP A 42 -12.81 5.46 0.53
CA ASP A 42 -12.81 4.02 0.20
C ASP A 42 -11.41 3.54 -0.20
N TRP A 43 -10.61 4.42 -0.81
CA TRP A 43 -9.19 4.22 -1.05
C TRP A 43 -8.43 3.90 0.25
N ALA A 44 -8.59 4.74 1.29
CA ALA A 44 -7.91 4.55 2.56
C ALA A 44 -8.34 3.26 3.27
N ARG A 45 -9.63 2.93 3.21
CA ARG A 45 -10.18 1.69 3.76
C ARG A 45 -9.61 0.46 3.06
N SER A 46 -9.51 0.50 1.74
CA SER A 46 -8.99 -0.59 0.92
C SER A 46 -7.51 -0.87 1.22
N ILE A 47 -6.70 0.18 1.33
CA ILE A 47 -5.29 0.05 1.73
C ILE A 47 -5.15 -0.43 3.18
N ASN A 48 -5.99 0.08 4.09
CA ASN A 48 -5.99 -0.39 5.47
C ASN A 48 -6.37 -1.88 5.59
N ALA A 49 -7.14 -2.45 4.66
CA ALA A 49 -7.43 -3.89 4.62
C ALA A 49 -6.19 -4.74 4.24
N ALA A 50 -5.25 -4.17 3.49
CA ALA A 50 -3.96 -4.80 3.18
C ALA A 50 -2.93 -4.68 4.33
N LYS A 51 -3.25 -3.90 5.37
CA LYS A 51 -2.36 -3.57 6.49
C LYS A 51 -2.14 -4.77 7.42
N LEU A 52 -0.89 -5.00 7.77
CA LEU A 52 -0.45 -5.96 8.78
C LEU A 52 0.29 -5.22 9.89
N LYS A 53 -0.24 -5.32 11.11
CA LYS A 53 0.37 -4.70 12.29
C LYS A 53 1.16 -5.75 13.07
N TRP A 54 2.48 -5.60 13.08
CA TRP A 54 3.38 -6.43 13.89
C TRP A 54 3.97 -5.57 15.01
N GLY A 55 3.30 -5.59 16.17
CA GLY A 55 3.64 -4.70 17.28
C GLY A 55 3.52 -3.23 16.89
N ARG A 56 4.64 -2.49 16.93
CA ARG A 56 4.72 -1.08 16.51
C ARG A 56 4.95 -0.90 15.01
N ARG A 57 5.30 -1.97 14.28
CA ARG A 57 5.54 -1.92 12.84
C ARG A 57 4.24 -2.12 12.08
N VAL A 58 4.10 -1.36 11.01
CA VAL A 58 3.00 -1.50 10.06
C VAL A 58 3.62 -1.82 8.72
N LEU A 59 3.14 -2.91 8.13
CA LEU A 59 3.51 -3.39 6.81
C LEU A 59 2.24 -3.57 5.99
N PHE A 60 2.39 -3.72 4.68
CA PHE A 60 1.29 -3.97 3.75
C PHE A 60 1.61 -5.18 2.89
N ARG A 61 0.63 -6.05 2.67
CA ARG A 61 0.80 -7.18 1.76
C ARG A 61 0.95 -6.69 0.33
N THR A 62 2.09 -6.97 -0.28
CA THR A 62 2.39 -6.51 -1.64
C THR A 62 1.39 -7.03 -2.66
N ALA A 63 0.97 -8.29 -2.52
CA ALA A 63 -0.06 -8.89 -3.38
C ALA A 63 -1.41 -8.14 -3.30
N ASP A 64 -1.82 -7.69 -2.12
CA ASP A 64 -3.09 -6.98 -1.97
C ASP A 64 -2.99 -5.57 -2.52
N ILE A 65 -1.88 -4.86 -2.29
CA ILE A 65 -1.64 -3.55 -2.89
C ILE A 65 -1.60 -3.64 -4.42
N ALA A 66 -0.96 -4.66 -4.98
CA ALA A 66 -0.93 -4.90 -6.42
C ALA A 66 -2.34 -5.07 -6.99
N LYS A 67 -3.17 -5.90 -6.36
CA LYS A 67 -4.58 -6.08 -6.75
C LYS A 67 -5.37 -4.78 -6.71
N LEU A 68 -5.15 -3.95 -5.69
CA LEU A 68 -5.82 -2.64 -5.60
C LEU A 68 -5.40 -1.72 -6.75
N ILE A 69 -4.13 -1.72 -7.11
CA ILE A 69 -3.62 -0.95 -8.26
C ILE A 69 -4.24 -1.47 -9.57
N ASP A 70 -4.27 -2.78 -9.78
CA ASP A 70 -4.87 -3.41 -10.96
C ASP A 70 -6.40 -3.16 -11.05
N GLN A 71 -7.07 -3.01 -9.90
CA GLN A 71 -8.49 -2.64 -9.84
C GLN A 71 -8.77 -1.16 -10.13
N GLY A 72 -7.73 -0.36 -10.38
CA GLY A 72 -7.88 1.06 -10.71
C GLY A 72 -8.31 1.89 -9.51
N LEU A 73 -7.75 1.61 -8.34
CA LEU A 73 -7.96 2.40 -7.13
C LEU A 73 -7.51 3.86 -7.35
N ASN A 74 -8.39 4.66 -7.94
CA ASN A 74 -8.26 6.10 -8.09
C ASN A 74 -8.63 6.76 -6.75
N ASP A 75 -7.80 7.70 -6.32
CA ASP A 75 -8.09 8.61 -5.21
C ASP A 75 -9.03 9.74 -5.68
#